data_AF-B3RDB0-F1
#
_entry.id   AF-B3RDB0-F1
#
_cell.length_a   1.000
_cell.length_b   1.000
_cell.length_c   1.000
_cell.angle_alpha   90.00
_cell.angle_beta   90.00
_cell.angle_gamma   90.00
#
_symmetry.space_group_name_H-M   'P 1'
#
loop_
_entity.id
_entity.type
_entity.pdbx_description
1 polymer ?
#
loop_
_entity_poly.entity_id
_entity_poly.type
_entity_poly.pdbx_seq_one_letter_code
_entity_poly.pdbx_strand_id
1 'polypeptide(L)'
;MAIADVAALLAEDSELSDSARAAVSNLLRRHRLLEGELARQRTLLQEWILSQLTYKALYYQYSGQSPQAPRVELMREKEAVRRRILAQLQPGADDLAAPDESTRSLSSS
;
A
#
# COMPACT_ATOMS: atom_id res chain seq x y z
N MET A 1 -20.07 -19.45 -3.37
CA MET A 1 -21.39 -20.10 -3.19
C MET A 1 -22.37 -19.11 -2.60
N ALA A 2 -22.30 -18.75 -1.31
CA ALA A 2 -23.31 -17.90 -0.65
C ALA A 2 -23.75 -16.61 -1.38
N ILE A 3 -22.85 -15.92 -2.09
CA ILE A 3 -23.18 -14.70 -2.84
C ILE A 3 -23.96 -14.96 -4.12
N ALA A 4 -23.60 -16.02 -4.83
CA ALA A 4 -24.33 -16.46 -6.01
C ALA A 4 -25.74 -16.93 -5.59
N ASP A 5 -25.83 -17.59 -4.43
CA ASP A 5 -27.08 -18.05 -3.85
C ASP A 5 -27.99 -16.86 -3.47
N VAL A 6 -27.45 -15.80 -2.85
CA VAL A 6 -28.21 -14.56 -2.55
C VAL A 6 -28.63 -13.81 -3.82
N ALA A 7 -27.78 -13.78 -4.84
CA ALA A 7 -28.14 -13.16 -6.13
C ALA A 7 -29.25 -13.93 -6.86
N ALA A 8 -29.23 -15.27 -6.78
CA ALA A 8 -30.27 -16.13 -7.33
C ALA A 8 -31.59 -15.94 -6.56
N LEU A 9 -31.54 -15.90 -5.23
CA LEU A 9 -32.71 -15.71 -4.38
C LEU A 9 -33.38 -14.34 -4.61
N LEU A 10 -32.60 -13.28 -4.84
CA LEU A 10 -33.12 -11.97 -5.23
C LEU A 10 -33.82 -11.95 -6.60
N ALA A 11 -33.42 -12.83 -7.51
CA ALA A 11 -34.00 -12.94 -8.86
C ALA A 11 -35.32 -13.72 -8.84
N GLU A 12 -35.48 -14.64 -7.89
CA GLU A 12 -36.66 -15.49 -7.73
C GLU A 12 -37.74 -14.86 -6.82
N ASP A 13 -37.35 -13.99 -5.88
CA ASP A 13 -38.26 -13.47 -4.87
C ASP A 13 -39.00 -12.20 -5.32
N SER A 14 -40.27 -12.36 -5.71
CA SER A 14 -41.19 -11.29 -6.11
C SER A 14 -41.81 -10.54 -4.93
N GLU A 15 -41.66 -11.03 -3.69
CA GLU A 15 -42.30 -10.43 -2.50
C GLU A 15 -41.46 -9.29 -1.89
N LEU A 16 -40.19 -9.19 -2.26
CA LEU A 16 -39.31 -8.11 -1.84
C LEU A 16 -39.71 -6.78 -2.48
N SER A 17 -39.80 -5.73 -1.65
CA SER A 17 -39.93 -4.36 -2.17
C SER A 17 -38.76 -3.99 -3.08
N ASP A 18 -39.02 -3.16 -4.09
CA ASP A 18 -37.98 -2.71 -5.04
C ASP A 18 -36.80 -2.02 -4.34
N SER A 19 -37.08 -1.29 -3.26
CA SER A 19 -36.05 -0.65 -2.43
C SER A 19 -35.13 -1.67 -1.77
N ALA A 20 -35.69 -2.75 -1.20
CA ALA A 20 -34.90 -3.83 -0.62
C ALA A 20 -34.05 -4.55 -1.69
N ARG A 21 -34.63 -4.84 -2.85
CA ARG A 21 -33.92 -5.46 -3.98
C ARG A 21 -32.76 -4.59 -4.46
N ALA A 22 -32.97 -3.28 -4.58
CA ALA A 22 -31.95 -2.32 -4.97
C ALA A 22 -30.81 -2.22 -3.93
N ALA A 23 -31.15 -2.20 -2.63
CA ALA A 23 -30.18 -2.15 -1.55
C ALA A 23 -29.27 -3.40 -1.53
N VAL A 24 -29.85 -4.59 -1.62
CA VAL A 24 -29.08 -5.85 -1.64
C VAL A 24 -28.23 -5.94 -2.93
N SER A 25 -28.78 -5.55 -4.08
CA SER A 25 -28.03 -5.52 -5.35
C SER A 25 -26.81 -4.58 -5.27
N ASN A 26 -26.96 -3.41 -4.64
CA ASN A 26 -25.86 -2.48 -4.43
C ASN A 26 -24.80 -3.06 -3.48
N LEU A 27 -25.23 -3.72 -2.40
CA LEU A 27 -24.32 -4.40 -1.48
C LEU A 27 -23.51 -5.49 -2.18
N LEU A 28 -24.16 -6.33 -3.01
CA LEU A 28 -23.48 -7.36 -3.80
C LEU A 28 -22.47 -6.76 -4.79
N ARG A 29 -22.83 -5.66 -5.45
CA ARG A 29 -21.89 -4.93 -6.33
C ARG A 29 -20.69 -4.42 -5.56
N ARG A 30 -20.90 -3.76 -4.41
CA ARG A 30 -19.82 -3.25 -3.57
C ARG A 30 -18.92 -4.37 -3.06
N HIS A 31 -19.50 -5.52 -2.72
CA HIS A 31 -18.74 -6.69 -2.31
C HIS A 31 -17.78 -7.15 -3.43
N ARG A 32 -18.27 -7.34 -4.65
CA ARG A 32 -17.42 -7.74 -5.79
C ARG A 32 -16.29 -6.73 -6.06
N LEU A 33 -16.56 -5.44 -5.91
CA LEU A 33 -15.54 -4.40 -6.04
C LEU A 33 -14.46 -4.54 -4.95
N LEU A 34 -14.85 -4.83 -3.71
CA LEU A 34 -13.92 -5.05 -2.61
C LEU A 34 -13.11 -6.35 -2.79
N GLU A 35 -13.72 -7.43 -3.30
CA GLU A 35 -13.00 -8.65 -3.64
C GLU A 35 -11.93 -8.40 -4.72
N GLY A 36 -12.29 -7.65 -5.76
CA GLY A 36 -11.36 -7.26 -6.82
C GLY A 36 -10.20 -6.39 -6.29
N GLU A 37 -10.51 -5.41 -5.44
CA GLU A 37 -9.50 -4.57 -4.82
C GLU A 37 -8.58 -5.36 -3.88
N LEU A 38 -9.13 -6.28 -3.09
CA LEU A 38 -8.34 -7.16 -2.23
C LEU A 38 -7.40 -8.05 -3.05
N ALA A 39 -7.89 -8.61 -4.16
CA ALA A 39 -7.06 -9.40 -5.07
C ALA A 39 -5.92 -8.55 -5.65
N ARG A 40 -6.22 -7.32 -6.11
CA ARG A 40 -5.22 -6.37 -6.60
C ARG A 40 -4.17 -6.03 -5.54
N GLN A 41 -4.60 -5.73 -4.32
CA GLN A 41 -3.70 -5.43 -3.20
C GLN A 41 -2.80 -6.61 -2.85
N ARG A 42 -3.33 -7.84 -2.90
CA ARG A 42 -2.52 -9.06 -2.70
C ARG A 42 -1.44 -9.19 -3.76
N THR A 43 -1.76 -8.96 -5.04
CA THR A 43 -0.76 -8.99 -6.12
C THR A 43 0.32 -7.93 -5.91
N LEU A 44 -0.06 -6.69 -5.62
CA LEU A 44 0.90 -5.61 -5.35
C LEU A 44 1.80 -5.92 -4.15
N LEU A 45 1.24 -6.49 -3.08
CA LEU A 45 2.02 -6.90 -1.91
C LEU A 45 3.01 -8.03 -2.26
N GLN A 46 2.59 -9.01 -3.07
CA GLN A 46 3.47 -10.10 -3.51
C GLN A 46 4.64 -9.56 -4.36
N GLU A 47 4.37 -8.69 -5.32
CA GLU A 47 5.40 -8.04 -6.13
C GLU A 47 6.37 -7.21 -5.28
N TRP A 48 5.83 -6.46 -4.31
CA TRP A 48 6.65 -5.69 -3.38
C TRP A 48 7.55 -6.59 -2.52
N ILE A 49 7.01 -7.68 -1.95
CA ILE A 49 7.79 -8.66 -1.18
C ILE A 49 8.88 -9.26 -2.05
N LEU A 50 8.56 -9.67 -3.29
CA LEU A 50 9.52 -10.26 -4.21
C LEU A 50 10.66 -9.29 -4.53
N SER A 51 10.34 -8.02 -4.79
CA SER A 51 11.34 -6.97 -5.01
C SER A 51 12.26 -6.80 -3.80
N GLN A 52 11.70 -6.69 -2.59
CA GLN A 52 12.49 -6.56 -1.36
C GLN A 52 13.40 -7.76 -1.11
N LEU A 53 12.89 -8.98 -1.32
CA LEU A 53 13.67 -10.21 -1.16
C LEU A 53 14.80 -10.30 -2.19
N THR A 54 14.54 -9.91 -3.44
CA THR A 54 15.54 -9.88 -4.51
C THR A 54 16.68 -8.92 -4.19
N TYR A 55 16.36 -7.68 -3.81
CA TYR A 55 17.37 -6.71 -3.40
C TYR A 55 18.17 -7.18 -2.19
N LYS A 56 17.50 -7.79 -1.20
CA LYS A 56 18.17 -8.32 0.00
C LYS A 56 19.13 -9.48 -0.35
N ALA A 57 18.73 -10.37 -1.26
CA ALA A 57 19.58 -11.46 -1.73
C ALA A 57 20.82 -10.92 -2.45
N LEU A 58 20.64 -9.98 -3.38
CA LEU A 58 21.74 -9.31 -4.09
C LEU A 58 22.66 -8.56 -3.11
N TYR A 59 22.08 -7.84 -2.15
CA TYR A 59 22.84 -7.14 -1.12
C TYR A 59 23.79 -8.09 -0.38
N TYR A 60 23.31 -9.24 0.11
CA TYR A 60 24.18 -10.19 0.79
C TYR A 60 25.23 -10.82 -0.13
N GLN A 61 24.86 -11.15 -1.37
CA GLN A 61 25.77 -11.71 -2.35
C GLN A 61 26.96 -10.79 -2.62
N TYR A 62 26.74 -9.49 -2.75
CA TYR A 62 27.79 -8.53 -3.14
C TYR A 62 28.45 -7.80 -1.97
N SER A 63 27.80 -7.69 -0.81
CA SER A 63 28.38 -7.02 0.37
C SER A 63 29.24 -7.94 1.25
N GLY A 64 29.16 -9.27 1.05
CA GLY A 64 29.79 -10.25 1.92
C GLY A 64 29.19 -10.34 3.33
N GLN A 65 28.06 -9.64 3.57
CA GLN A 65 27.36 -9.72 4.84
C GLN A 65 26.49 -10.98 4.93
N SER A 66 26.41 -11.56 6.12
CA SER A 66 25.61 -12.73 6.41
C SER A 66 24.37 -12.35 7.25
N PRO A 67 23.19 -12.88 6.94
CA PRO A 67 21.99 -12.73 7.78
C PRO A 67 22.18 -13.24 9.22
N GLN A 68 23.08 -14.20 9.41
CA GLN A 68 23.35 -14.84 10.70
C GLN A 68 24.26 -13.99 11.60
N ALA A 69 24.98 -13.01 11.04
CA ALA A 69 25.87 -12.11 11.78
C ALA A 69 25.88 -10.70 11.17
N PRO A 70 24.76 -9.95 11.27
CA PRO A 70 24.69 -8.59 10.73
C PRO A 70 25.57 -7.62 11.53
N ARG A 71 26.22 -6.67 10.84
CA ARG A 71 26.99 -5.61 11.50
C ARG A 71 26.05 -4.67 12.26
N VAL A 72 26.37 -4.36 13.51
CA VAL A 72 25.52 -3.57 14.40
C VAL A 72 25.37 -2.13 13.90
N GLU A 73 26.44 -1.54 13.36
CA GLU A 73 26.43 -0.18 12.80
C GLU A 73 25.44 -0.08 11.63
N LEU A 74 25.50 -1.06 10.72
CA LEU A 74 24.58 -1.13 9.59
C LEU A 74 23.12 -1.24 10.05
N MET A 75 22.86 -2.05 11.09
CA MET A 75 21.49 -2.19 11.62
C MET A 75 20.95 -0.87 12.18
N ARG A 76 21.80 -0.04 12.80
CA ARG A 76 21.43 1.31 13.25
C ARG A 76 21.17 2.25 12.08
N GLU A 77 22.03 2.24 11.06
CA GLU A 77 21.84 3.04 9.85
C GLU A 77 20.56 2.66 9.11
N LYS A 78 20.31 1.36 8.93
CA LYS A 78 19.07 0.84 8.35
C LYS A 78 17.85 1.37 9.10
N GLU A 79 17.89 1.37 10.43
CA GLU A 79 16.78 1.86 11.25
C GLU A 79 16.60 3.39 11.14
N ALA A 80 17.68 4.15 11.01
CA ALA A 80 17.62 5.58 10.71
C ALA A 80 17.00 5.85 9.34
N VAL A 81 17.42 5.11 8.31
CA VAL A 81 16.86 5.20 6.95
C VAL A 81 15.38 4.82 6.94
N ARG A 82 15.00 3.75 7.63
CA ARG A 82 13.59 3.33 7.76
C ARG A 82 12.72 4.45 8.31
N ARG A 83 13.15 5.10 9.41
CA ARG A 83 12.43 6.24 9.99
C ARG A 83 12.29 7.41 9.01
N ARG A 84 13.36 7.75 8.28
CA ARG A 84 13.33 8.80 7.25
C ARG A 84 12.34 8.49 6.12
N ILE A 85 12.36 7.27 5.60
CA ILE A 85 11.43 6.86 4.52
C ILE A 85 10.00 6.86 5.02
N LEU A 86 9.75 6.38 6.25
CA LEU A 86 8.42 6.42 6.84
C LEU A 86 7.89 7.85 6.97
N ALA A 87 8.73 8.81 7.37
CA ALA A 87 8.35 10.21 7.42
C ALA A 87 7.96 10.76 6.04
N GLN A 88 8.69 10.41 4.98
CA GLN A 88 8.39 10.82 3.60
C GLN A 88 7.10 10.20 3.04
N LEU A 89 6.73 9.02 3.53
CA LEU A 89 5.54 8.30 3.08
C LEU A 89 4.26 8.66 3.84
N GLN A 90 4.34 9.43 4.95
CA GLN A 90 3.15 9.95 5.62
C GLN A 90 2.68 11.24 4.92
N PRO A 91 1.53 11.23 4.21
CA PRO A 91 0.95 12.46 3.71
C PRO A 91 0.35 13.23 4.90
N GLY A 92 0.82 14.45 5.16
CA GLY A 92 0.18 15.38 6.09
C GLY A 92 1.01 15.93 7.26
N ALA A 93 2.33 15.74 7.31
CA ALA A 93 3.17 16.39 8.33
C ALA A 93 4.04 17.55 7.82
N ASP A 94 4.43 17.56 6.53
CA ASP A 94 5.44 18.50 6.01
C ASP A 94 5.00 19.33 4.78
N ASP A 95 3.69 19.50 4.53
CA ASP A 95 3.20 20.42 3.48
C ASP A 95 3.24 21.91 3.89
N LEU A 96 4.03 22.25 4.92
CA LEU A 96 4.33 23.62 5.36
C LEU A 96 5.80 24.01 5.24
N ALA A 97 6.65 23.15 4.67
CA ALA A 97 8.04 23.50 4.37
C ALA A 97 8.29 23.45 2.86
N ALA A 98 7.50 24.21 2.09
CA ALA A 98 8.00 24.69 0.81
C ALA A 98 9.31 25.44 1.09
N PRO A 99 10.46 25.04 0.49
CA PRO A 99 11.68 25.81 0.61
C PRO A 99 11.45 27.11 -0.16
N ASP A 100 11.28 28.18 0.60
CA ASP A 100 11.16 29.53 0.09
C ASP A 100 12.27 29.76 -0.93
N GLU A 101 11.84 30.19 -2.11
CA GLU A 101 12.67 30.37 -3.27
C GLU A 101 13.81 31.32 -2.91
N SER A 102 15.04 30.84 -3.11
CA SER A 102 16.09 31.59 -3.82
C SER A 102 16.09 33.11 -3.64
N THR A 103 16.30 33.62 -2.42
CA THR A 103 16.90 34.94 -2.26
C THR A 103 18.39 34.80 -2.58
N ARG A 104 18.68 34.73 -3.88
CA ARG A 104 20.00 34.97 -4.44
C ARG A 104 20.55 36.23 -3.78
N SER A 105 21.61 36.04 -3.00
CA SER A 105 22.46 37.10 -2.52
C SER A 105 23.01 37.87 -3.74
N LEU A 106 22.40 39.01 -4.06
CA LEU A 106 23.02 40.01 -4.92
C LEU A 106 23.92 40.85 -4.01
N SER A 107 25.21 40.52 -4.02
CA SER A 107 26.27 41.38 -3.49
C SER A 107 27.23 41.74 -4.62
N SER A 108 27.52 43.04 -4.68
CA SER A 108 28.63 43.75 -5.34
C SER A 108 28.57 43.98 -6.86
N SER A 109 28.24 45.21 -7.26
CA SER A 109 29.23 46.27 -7.56
C SER A 109 28.54 47.62 -7.70
#